data_AF-A0A3A6WKQ0-F1
#
_entry.id   AF-A0A3A6WKQ0-F1
#
_cell.length_a   1.000
_cell.length_b   1.000
_cell.length_c   1.000
_cell.angle_alpha   90.00
_cell.angle_beta   90.00
_cell.angle_gamma   90.00
#
_symmetry.space_group_name_H-M   'P 1'
#
loop_
_entity.id
_entity.type
_entity.pdbx_description
1 polymer ?
#
loop_
_entity_poly.entity_id
_entity_poly.type
_entity_poly.pdbx_seq_one_letter_code
_entity_poly.pdbx_strand_id
1 'polypeptide(L)'
;MTRSYFKLNSIPFVVKFYIGFVLFGFLLIGLVSLHAYIKRPEQMQSLQLYEQKLEDISVKKVSEEYYASGRAYQNNNLKITYASITIDDIKGILSKQNIGWNEISKNRIVGHDYDTNVYIELFKERGSNKVILTLQKRN
;
A
#
# COMPACT_ATOMS: atom_id res chain seq x y z
N MET A 1 -25.29 -44.27 31.01
CA MET A 1 -24.31 -43.87 29.98
C MET A 1 -25.02 -43.70 28.65
N THR A 2 -25.60 -42.54 28.39
CA THR A 2 -26.24 -42.25 27.10
C THR A 2 -25.17 -41.74 26.13
N ARG A 3 -24.81 -42.60 25.17
CA ARG A 3 -23.88 -42.27 24.09
C ARG A 3 -24.44 -41.08 23.31
N SER A 4 -23.80 -39.91 23.47
CA SER A 4 -23.96 -38.79 22.55
C SER A 4 -23.35 -39.18 21.21
N TYR A 5 -24.13 -39.89 20.38
CA TYR A 5 -23.75 -40.13 19.00
C TYR A 5 -23.87 -38.81 18.25
N PHE A 6 -22.74 -38.16 18.05
CA PHE A 6 -22.60 -36.99 17.20
C PHE A 6 -23.36 -37.23 15.88
N LYS A 7 -24.40 -36.43 15.61
CA LYS A 7 -25.21 -36.42 14.36
C LYS A 7 -24.37 -36.26 13.07
N LEU A 8 -23.06 -36.03 13.21
CA LEU A 8 -22.09 -36.06 12.12
C LEU A 8 -21.93 -37.45 11.49
N ASN A 9 -22.16 -38.56 12.20
CA ASN A 9 -21.90 -39.88 11.63
C ASN A 9 -22.94 -40.33 10.58
N SER A 10 -24.18 -39.80 10.62
CA SER A 10 -25.26 -40.11 9.68
C SER A 10 -25.21 -39.29 8.38
N ILE A 11 -24.28 -38.34 8.26
CA ILE A 11 -24.18 -37.45 7.10
C ILE A 11 -23.39 -38.18 5.99
N PRO A 12 -23.89 -38.22 4.73
CA PRO A 12 -23.17 -38.81 3.60
C PRO A 12 -21.76 -38.24 3.46
N PHE A 13 -20.79 -39.10 3.11
CA PHE A 13 -19.38 -38.72 2.97
C PHE A 13 -19.18 -37.51 2.04
N VAL A 14 -19.93 -37.48 0.93
CA VAL A 14 -19.93 -36.37 -0.04
C VAL A 14 -20.25 -35.03 0.64
N VAL A 15 -21.24 -34.99 1.54
CA VAL A 15 -21.62 -33.77 2.26
C VAL A 15 -20.52 -33.34 3.25
N LYS A 16 -19.87 -34.30 3.93
CA LYS A 16 -18.72 -34.01 4.82
C LYS A 16 -17.55 -33.42 4.02
N PHE A 17 -17.30 -33.94 2.83
CA PHE A 17 -16.26 -33.43 1.94
C PHE A 17 -16.53 -31.98 1.52
N TYR A 18 -17.77 -31.66 1.10
CA TYR A 18 -18.15 -30.29 0.78
C TYR A 18 -18.03 -29.34 1.97
N ILE A 19 -18.46 -29.76 3.17
CA ILE A 19 -18.31 -28.95 4.39
C ILE A 19 -16.81 -28.68 4.67
N GLY A 20 -15.97 -29.71 4.57
CA GLY A 20 -14.52 -29.57 4.72
C GLY A 20 -13.91 -28.63 3.69
N PHE A 21 -14.34 -28.70 2.43
CA PHE A 21 -13.87 -27.83 1.36
C PHE A 21 -14.28 -26.37 1.58
N VAL A 22 -15.51 -26.13 2.01
CA VAL A 22 -15.99 -24.78 2.36
C VAL A 22 -15.18 -24.21 3.53
N LEU A 23 -14.98 -24.98 4.61
CA LEU A 23 -14.18 -24.56 5.76
C LEU A 23 -12.71 -24.28 5.37
N PHE A 24 -12.14 -25.12 4.52
CA PHE A 24 -10.79 -24.92 4.00
C PHE A 24 -10.68 -23.63 3.17
N GLY A 25 -11.66 -23.36 2.31
CA GLY A 25 -11.74 -22.10 1.57
C GLY A 25 -11.80 -20.88 2.49
N PHE A 26 -12.64 -20.92 3.53
CA PHE A 26 -12.70 -19.86 4.55
C PHE A 26 -11.37 -19.64 5.26
N LEU A 27 -10.66 -20.72 5.64
CA LEU A 27 -9.35 -20.64 6.26
C LEU A 27 -8.31 -19.98 5.35
N LEU A 28 -8.29 -20.33 4.06
CA LEU A 28 -7.38 -19.72 3.09
C LEU A 28 -7.61 -18.21 2.97
N ILE A 29 -8.87 -17.77 2.88
CA ILE A 29 -9.22 -16.34 2.83
C ILE A 29 -8.78 -15.64 4.12
N GLY A 30 -8.98 -16.27 5.28
CA GLY A 30 -8.55 -15.76 6.58
C GLY A 30 -7.03 -15.59 6.68
N LEU A 31 -6.25 -16.58 6.22
CA LEU A 31 -4.79 -16.55 6.25
C LEU A 31 -4.21 -15.43 5.37
N VAL A 32 -4.71 -15.27 4.14
CA VAL A 32 -4.28 -14.20 3.24
C VAL A 32 -4.59 -12.82 3.84
N SER A 33 -5.76 -12.67 4.46
CA SER A 33 -6.16 -11.43 5.12
C SER A 33 -5.28 -11.11 6.34
N LEU A 34 -4.96 -12.11 7.15
CA LEU A 34 -4.07 -11.96 8.32
C LEU A 34 -2.65 -11.58 7.90
N HIS A 35 -2.12 -12.20 6.85
CA HIS A 35 -0.79 -11.87 6.31
C HIS A 35 -0.71 -10.41 5.83
N ALA A 36 -1.75 -9.93 5.14
CA ALA A 36 -1.84 -8.53 4.73
C ALA A 36 -1.92 -7.58 5.93
N TYR A 37 -2.63 -7.98 7.00
CA TYR A 37 -2.73 -7.20 8.23
C TYR A 37 -1.37 -7.08 8.94
N ILE A 38 -0.61 -8.18 9.07
CA ILE A 38 0.70 -8.19 9.73
C ILE A 38 1.72 -7.31 9.00
N LYS A 39 1.71 -7.30 7.66
CA LYS A 39 2.64 -6.47 6.87
C LYS A 39 2.32 -4.98 6.84
N ARG A 40 1.08 -4.59 7.19
CA ARG A 40 0.62 -3.19 7.15
C ARG A 40 1.49 -2.22 7.99
N PRO A 41 1.86 -2.51 9.25
CA PRO A 41 2.73 -1.62 10.03
C PRO A 41 4.10 -1.39 9.38
N GLU A 42 4.74 -2.43 8.83
CA GLU A 42 6.04 -2.30 8.14
C GLU A 42 5.94 -1.40 6.89
N GLN A 43 4.82 -1.53 6.15
CA GLN A 43 4.57 -0.67 5.00
C GLN A 43 4.36 0.80 5.44
N MET A 44 3.62 1.03 6.52
CA MET A 44 3.43 2.39 7.06
C MET A 44 4.74 3.00 7.55
N GLN A 45 5.61 2.23 8.22
CA GLN A 45 6.95 2.69 8.63
C GLN A 45 7.80 3.12 7.44
N SER A 46 7.75 2.37 6.34
CA SER A 46 8.46 2.74 5.10
C SER A 46 8.00 4.10 4.59
N LEU A 47 6.69 4.38 4.61
CA LEU A 47 6.12 5.66 4.17
C LEU A 47 6.44 6.81 5.14
N GLN A 48 6.41 6.56 6.45
CA GLN A 48 6.81 7.54 7.47
C GLN A 48 8.27 7.97 7.33
N LEU A 49 9.17 7.05 6.95
CA LEU A 49 10.55 7.40 6.68
C LEU A 49 10.67 8.40 5.50
N TYR A 50 9.78 8.30 4.52
CA TYR A 50 9.70 9.26 3.43
C TYR A 50 9.12 10.60 3.89
N GLU A 51 8.15 10.63 4.80
CA GLU A 51 7.67 11.88 5.39
C GLU A 51 8.76 12.61 6.15
N GLN A 52 9.54 11.90 6.96
CA GLN A 52 10.66 12.48 7.70
C GLN A 52 11.70 13.08 6.74
N LYS A 53 11.98 12.42 5.61
CA LYS A 53 12.87 12.96 4.57
C LYS A 53 12.32 14.22 3.91
N LEU A 54 11.00 14.42 3.92
CA LEU A 54 10.30 15.56 3.34
C LEU A 54 9.90 16.60 4.41
N GLU A 55 10.36 16.44 5.65
CA GLU A 55 10.04 17.32 6.77
C GLU A 55 10.51 18.76 6.50
N ASP A 56 11.67 18.92 5.86
CA ASP A 56 12.22 20.24 5.47
C ASP A 56 11.30 21.04 4.54
N ILE A 57 10.45 20.36 3.76
CA ILE A 57 9.48 20.98 2.85
C ILE A 57 8.04 20.93 3.39
N SER A 58 7.85 20.49 4.63
CA SER A 58 6.54 20.36 5.27
C SER A 58 5.79 21.68 5.36
N VAL A 59 6.48 22.82 5.45
CA VAL A 59 5.87 24.17 5.47
C VAL A 59 5.07 24.48 4.20
N LYS A 60 5.41 23.81 3.08
CA LYS A 60 4.72 23.96 1.79
C LYS A 60 3.57 22.96 1.61
N LYS A 61 3.36 22.07 2.57
CA LYS A 61 2.32 21.03 2.54
C LYS A 61 0.95 21.65 2.68
N VAL A 62 0.09 21.40 1.71
CA VAL A 62 -1.33 21.85 1.69
C VAL A 62 -2.23 20.74 2.22
N SER A 63 -1.96 19.50 1.84
CA SER A 63 -2.77 18.35 2.27
C SER A 63 -1.93 17.09 2.34
N GLU A 64 -2.36 16.16 3.18
CA GLU A 64 -1.80 14.83 3.33
C GLU A 64 -2.95 13.83 3.45
N GLU A 65 -2.85 12.71 2.74
CA GLU A 65 -3.87 11.68 2.72
C GLU A 65 -3.23 10.29 2.70
N TYR A 66 -3.62 9.48 3.69
CA TYR A 66 -3.27 8.08 3.78
C TYR A 66 -4.45 7.21 3.32
N TYR A 67 -4.20 6.34 2.36
CA TYR A 67 -5.24 5.44 1.85
C TYR A 67 -4.64 4.11 1.37
N ALA A 68 -5.48 3.08 1.35
CA ALA A 68 -5.10 1.77 0.85
C ALA A 68 -5.62 1.57 -0.58
N SER A 69 -4.84 0.88 -1.40
CA SER A 69 -5.15 0.61 -2.82
C SER A 69 -4.73 -0.80 -3.23
N GLY A 70 -5.02 -1.17 -4.48
CA GLY A 70 -4.72 -2.49 -5.04
C GLY A 70 -5.75 -3.55 -4.68
N ARG A 71 -5.51 -4.79 -5.12
CA ARG A 71 -6.40 -5.92 -4.83
C ARG A 71 -6.38 -6.19 -3.32
N ALA A 72 -7.56 -6.31 -2.71
CA ALA A 72 -7.71 -6.52 -1.27
C ALA A 72 -6.97 -5.49 -0.39
N TYR A 73 -6.81 -4.24 -0.85
CA TYR A 73 -6.21 -3.15 -0.07
C TYR A 73 -4.77 -3.43 0.42
N GLN A 74 -4.00 -4.20 -0.36
CA GLN A 74 -2.66 -4.65 0.02
C GLN A 74 -1.58 -3.57 -0.05
N ASN A 75 -1.80 -2.49 -0.79
CA ASN A 75 -0.83 -1.41 -0.97
C ASN A 75 -1.23 -0.22 -0.11
N ASN A 76 -0.32 0.25 0.74
CA ASN A 76 -0.50 1.51 1.44
C ASN A 76 0.09 2.66 0.61
N ASN A 77 -0.68 3.73 0.51
CA ASN A 77 -0.31 4.92 -0.22
C ASN A 77 -0.33 6.13 0.71
N LEU A 78 0.59 7.05 0.44
CA LEU A 78 0.66 8.37 1.04
C LEU A 78 0.65 9.40 -0.10
N LYS A 79 -0.34 10.28 -0.08
CA LYS A 79 -0.46 11.37 -1.05
C LYS A 79 -0.27 12.70 -0.33
N ILE A 80 0.68 13.49 -0.81
CA ILE A 80 0.96 14.82 -0.29
C ILE A 80 0.79 15.84 -1.40
N THR A 81 0.00 16.88 -1.15
CA THR A 81 -0.10 18.03 -2.04
C THR A 81 0.73 19.17 -1.47
N TYR A 82 1.67 19.68 -2.25
CA TYR A 82 2.46 20.85 -1.91
C TYR A 82 2.05 22.05 -2.74
N ALA A 83 2.14 23.26 -2.17
CA ALA A 83 2.04 24.53 -2.89
C ALA A 83 3.42 25.16 -3.04
N SER A 84 3.65 25.84 -4.16
CA SER A 84 4.85 26.68 -4.35
C SER A 84 6.17 25.91 -4.21
N ILE A 85 6.19 24.68 -4.73
CA ILE A 85 7.38 23.83 -4.86
C ILE A 85 7.42 23.24 -6.28
N THR A 86 8.61 22.86 -6.75
CA THR A 86 8.78 22.21 -8.05
C THR A 86 8.95 20.70 -7.92
N ILE A 87 8.73 19.98 -9.02
CA ILE A 87 9.05 18.55 -9.10
C ILE A 87 10.54 18.31 -8.83
N ASP A 88 11.41 19.19 -9.35
CA ASP A 88 12.85 19.05 -9.21
C ASP A 88 13.34 19.22 -7.77
N ASP A 89 12.72 20.11 -7.00
CA ASP A 89 13.02 20.26 -5.56
C ASP A 89 12.75 18.95 -4.81
N ILE A 90 11.55 18.37 -5.00
CA ILE A 90 11.17 17.12 -4.33
C ILE A 90 12.03 15.96 -4.84
N LYS A 91 12.26 15.88 -6.15
CA LYS A 91 13.14 14.89 -6.76
C LYS A 91 14.55 15.01 -6.19
N GLY A 92 15.09 16.20 -6.02
CA GLY A 92 16.43 16.44 -5.47
C GLY A 92 16.58 15.93 -4.04
N ILE A 93 15.55 16.14 -3.19
CA ILE A 93 15.51 15.59 -1.83
C ILE A 93 15.51 14.07 -1.85
N LEU A 94 14.67 13.47 -2.70
CA LEU A 94 14.50 12.02 -2.76
C LEU A 94 15.64 11.30 -3.49
N SER A 95 16.33 11.95 -4.43
CA SER A 95 17.41 11.36 -5.26
C SER A 95 18.66 10.98 -4.49
N LYS A 96 18.75 11.28 -3.18
CA LYS A 96 19.78 10.73 -2.29
C LYS A 96 19.65 9.21 -2.09
N GLN A 97 18.55 8.62 -2.56
CA GLN A 97 18.26 7.18 -2.48
C GLN A 97 18.51 6.48 -3.81
N ASN A 98 18.56 5.15 -3.77
CA ASN A 98 18.68 4.27 -4.94
C ASN A 98 17.35 4.20 -5.73
N ILE A 99 16.92 5.35 -6.26
CA ILE A 99 15.66 5.50 -6.99
C ILE A 99 15.94 5.56 -8.49
N GLY A 100 15.35 4.62 -9.23
CA GLY A 100 15.27 4.67 -10.69
C GLY A 100 14.18 5.65 -11.13
N TRP A 101 14.58 6.85 -11.57
CA TRP A 101 13.65 7.87 -12.09
C TRP A 101 13.36 7.68 -13.57
N ASN A 102 12.09 7.83 -13.94
CA ASN A 102 11.61 7.81 -15.31
C ASN A 102 10.69 9.01 -15.56
N GLU A 103 11.08 9.87 -16.49
CA GLU A 103 10.30 11.04 -16.88
C GLU A 103 9.21 10.64 -17.88
N ILE A 104 7.95 10.82 -17.49
CA ILE A 104 6.80 10.48 -18.33
C ILE A 104 6.36 11.69 -19.16
N SER A 105 6.44 12.89 -18.58
CA SER A 105 6.15 14.16 -19.24
C SER A 105 6.74 15.32 -18.44
N LYS A 106 6.73 16.53 -19.01
CA LYS A 106 7.16 17.77 -18.33
C LYS A 106 6.46 18.03 -16.99
N ASN A 107 5.28 17.43 -16.77
CA ASN A 107 4.48 17.61 -15.57
C ASN A 107 4.42 16.34 -14.71
N ARG A 108 5.06 15.24 -15.11
CA ARG A 108 4.94 13.95 -14.44
C ARG A 108 6.22 13.15 -14.52
N ILE A 109 6.77 12.79 -13.36
CA ILE A 109 7.90 11.87 -13.25
C ILE A 109 7.53 10.77 -12.27
N VAL A 110 7.97 9.55 -12.57
CA VAL A 110 7.81 8.40 -11.69
C VAL A 110 9.18 7.91 -11.24
N GLY A 111 9.26 7.40 -10.02
CA GLY A 111 10.45 6.82 -9.43
C GLY A 111 10.14 5.45 -8.84
N HIS A 112 11.10 4.54 -8.88
CA HIS A 112 11.03 3.28 -8.15
C HIS A 112 12.24 3.17 -7.24
N ASP A 113 11.99 3.11 -5.94
CA ASP A 113 13.00 2.81 -4.92
C ASP A 113 13.19 1.29 -4.87
N TYR A 114 14.37 0.82 -5.31
CA TYR A 114 14.69 -0.60 -5.35
C TYR A 114 14.98 -1.20 -3.97
N ASP A 115 15.39 -0.38 -3.00
CA ASP A 115 15.74 -0.85 -1.66
C ASP A 115 14.48 -1.04 -0.81
N THR A 116 13.54 -0.09 -0.92
CA THR A 116 12.29 -0.13 -0.13
C THR A 116 11.06 -0.58 -0.92
N ASN A 117 11.16 -0.86 -2.22
CA ASN A 117 10.03 -1.19 -3.09
C ASN A 117 8.88 -0.15 -3.01
N VAL A 118 9.24 1.12 -2.88
CA VAL A 118 8.31 2.25 -2.88
C VAL A 118 8.28 2.85 -4.29
N TYR A 119 7.07 2.94 -4.82
CA TYR A 119 6.80 3.65 -6.07
C TYR A 119 6.47 5.10 -5.75
N ILE A 120 7.09 6.00 -6.48
CA ILE A 120 7.02 7.44 -6.28
C ILE A 120 6.44 8.04 -7.55
N GLU A 121 5.46 8.91 -7.40
CA GLU A 121 4.91 9.68 -8.50
C GLU A 121 4.88 11.14 -8.11
N LEU A 122 5.49 11.99 -8.93
CA LEU A 122 5.44 13.44 -8.79
C LEU A 122 4.68 13.99 -9.99
N PHE A 123 3.61 14.73 -9.71
CA PHE A 123 2.75 15.32 -10.71
C PHE A 123 2.52 16.82 -10.44
N LYS A 124 2.80 17.67 -11.41
CA LYS A 124 2.51 19.11 -11.38
C LYS A 124 1.19 19.39 -12.07
N GLU A 125 0.24 19.92 -11.32
CA GLU A 125 -1.07 20.30 -11.83
C GLU A 125 -0.94 21.44 -12.87
N ARG A 126 -1.65 21.31 -14.00
CA ARG A 126 -1.60 22.33 -15.06
C ARG A 126 -2.39 23.57 -14.64
N GLY A 127 -1.78 24.74 -14.80
CA GLY A 127 -2.42 26.02 -14.41
C GLY A 127 -2.37 26.31 -12.91
N SER A 128 -1.61 25.52 -12.15
CA SER A 128 -1.47 25.62 -10.71
C SER A 128 0.00 25.45 -10.31
N ASN A 129 0.40 26.07 -9.20
CA ASN A 129 1.73 25.88 -8.61
C ASN A 129 1.75 24.70 -7.64
N LYS A 130 0.75 23.81 -7.72
CA LYS A 130 0.66 22.62 -6.88
C LYS A 130 1.41 21.45 -7.49
N VAL A 131 2.11 20.73 -6.62
CA VAL A 131 2.75 19.45 -6.94
C VAL A 131 2.18 18.39 -6.02
N ILE A 132 1.74 17.29 -6.62
CA ILE A 132 1.20 16.12 -5.94
C ILE A 132 2.29 15.07 -5.93
N LEU A 133 2.69 14.64 -4.73
CA LEU A 133 3.52 13.48 -4.48
C LEU A 133 2.62 12.31 -4.08
N THR A 134 2.75 11.17 -4.76
CA THR A 134 2.14 9.91 -4.35
C THR A 134 3.24 8.89 -4.10
N LEU A 135 3.30 8.37 -2.89
CA LEU A 135 4.15 7.27 -2.47
C LEU A 135 3.28 6.02 -2.33
N GLN A 136 3.67 4.93 -2.96
CA GLN A 136 2.96 3.65 -2.91
C GLN A 136 3.95 2.55 -2.53
N LYS A 137 3.75 1.95 -1.35
CA LYS A 137 4.47 0.74 -0.95
C LYS A 137 3.72 -0.47 -1.51
N ARG A 138 4.39 -1.23 -2.39
CA ARG A 138 3.84 -2.49 -2.93
C ARG A 138 4.33 -3.68 -2.10
N ASN A 139 3.44 -4.65 -1.92
CA ASN A 139 3.71 -5.90 -1.19
C ASN A 139 4.40 -6.96 -2.04
#